data_AF-A0A7R9VQA7-F1
#
_entry.id   AF-A0A7R9VQA7-F1
#
_cell.length_a   1.000
_cell.length_b   1.000
_cell.length_c   1.000
_cell.angle_alpha   90.00
_cell.angle_beta   90.00
_cell.angle_gamma   90.00
#
_symmetry.space_group_name_H-M   'P 1'
#
loop_
_entity.id
_entity.type
_entity.pdbx_description
1 polymer ?
#
loop_
_entity_poly.entity_id
_entity_poly.type
_entity_poly.pdbx_seq_one_letter_code
_entity_poly.pdbx_strand_id
1 'polypeptide(L)'
;EYIVSVDNRSLWRRHLAWAFQNGGELRAHLTQRYSANMVFMSLMLSSELMVLFNSSHVTTQMREALKTFQYDQLLFWIGIVVYTSAYLTLFTLIANFTAWGIVSSISDNNAHCVLRSSIGQYATQLPTRLLVSSMYSFLLWLTMWSFQLLPLAVSIGFTLVMATVFLHVVAVYSTLGRLIIHTGAMGESRIFDQKFEKALLPSALTSSLVYKALDCPTKRLTATVHYRESFGSFSTNGE
;
A
#
# COMPACT_ATOMS: atom_id res chain seq x y z
N GLU A 1 -4.47 -6.57 -13.24
CA GLU A 1 -3.33 -5.69 -12.88
C GLU A 1 -3.70 -4.29 -12.34
N TYR A 2 -4.98 -3.94 -12.22
CA TYR A 2 -5.44 -2.57 -11.89
C TYR A 2 -6.11 -2.40 -10.52
N ILE A 3 -6.35 -3.48 -9.76
CA ILE A 3 -7.13 -3.43 -8.49
C ILE A 3 -6.21 -3.52 -7.26
N VAL A 4 -4.93 -3.20 -7.38
CA VAL A 4 -4.00 -3.28 -6.24
C VAL A 4 -3.07 -2.09 -6.24
N SER A 5 -2.85 -1.49 -5.06
CA SER A 5 -1.94 -0.38 -4.85
C SER A 5 -0.54 -0.67 -5.42
N VAL A 6 0.16 0.39 -5.85
CA VAL A 6 1.49 0.34 -6.47
C VAL A 6 2.47 -0.53 -5.70
N ASP A 7 2.39 -0.49 -4.37
CA ASP A 7 3.28 -1.19 -3.44
C ASP A 7 3.24 -2.72 -3.56
N ASN A 8 2.16 -3.29 -4.10
CA ASN A 8 2.04 -4.73 -4.24
C ASN A 8 2.69 -5.24 -5.54
N ARG A 9 3.22 -4.34 -6.39
CA ARG A 9 3.89 -4.70 -7.64
C ARG A 9 5.33 -5.11 -7.38
N SER A 10 5.73 -6.25 -7.93
CA SER A 10 7.12 -6.73 -7.94
C SER A 10 8.13 -5.69 -8.39
N LEU A 11 7.71 -4.84 -9.32
CA LEU A 11 8.53 -3.82 -9.95
C LEU A 11 8.85 -2.65 -9.01
N TRP A 12 7.88 -2.13 -8.26
CA TRP A 12 8.09 -1.10 -7.23
C TRP A 12 9.07 -1.58 -6.16
N ARG A 13 8.95 -2.85 -5.74
CA ARG A 13 9.78 -3.47 -4.71
C ARG A 13 11.24 -3.63 -5.12
N ARG A 14 11.45 -4.03 -6.38
CA ARG A 14 12.79 -4.07 -6.98
C ARG A 14 13.36 -2.67 -7.16
N HIS A 15 12.56 -1.63 -7.32
CA HIS A 15 13.09 -0.27 -7.35
C HIS A 15 13.44 0.20 -5.95
N LEU A 16 12.57 -0.02 -4.96
CA LEU A 16 12.76 0.45 -3.59
C LEU A 16 14.00 -0.16 -2.91
N ALA A 17 14.27 -1.45 -3.09
CA ALA A 17 15.47 -2.08 -2.52
C ALA A 17 16.78 -1.61 -3.19
N TRP A 18 16.69 -1.02 -4.37
CA TRP A 18 17.82 -0.56 -5.19
C TRP A 18 17.98 0.97 -5.23
N ALA A 19 16.95 1.70 -4.82
CA ALA A 19 16.88 3.15 -4.84
C ALA A 19 17.75 3.82 -3.78
N PHE A 20 17.80 3.24 -2.59
CA PHE A 20 18.60 3.76 -1.48
C PHE A 20 20.05 3.26 -1.61
N GLN A 21 21.00 4.18 -1.46
CA GLN A 21 22.44 3.89 -1.43
C GLN A 21 22.87 3.33 -0.07
N ASN A 22 22.27 3.86 0.99
CA ASN A 22 22.56 3.52 2.36
C ASN A 22 21.54 2.51 2.91
N GLY A 23 22.04 1.41 3.48
CA GLY A 23 21.20 0.38 4.09
C GLY A 23 20.41 0.89 5.30
N GLY A 24 20.94 1.88 6.01
CA GLY A 24 20.25 2.53 7.12
C GLY A 24 19.04 3.35 6.68
N GLU A 25 19.11 4.01 5.54
CA GLU A 25 17.97 4.76 4.98
C GLU A 25 16.87 3.83 4.48
N LEU A 26 17.24 2.74 3.79
CA LEU A 26 16.29 1.70 3.39
C LEU A 26 15.58 1.11 4.62
N ARG A 27 16.33 0.83 5.69
CA ARG A 27 15.78 0.32 6.95
C ARG A 27 14.83 1.35 7.58
N ALA A 28 15.25 2.61 7.72
CA ALA A 28 14.44 3.69 8.29
C ALA A 28 13.15 3.92 7.50
N HIS A 29 13.22 3.90 6.17
CA HIS A 29 12.05 4.03 5.31
C HIS A 29 11.03 2.89 5.53
N LEU A 30 11.51 1.64 5.61
CA LEU A 30 10.64 0.49 5.86
C LEU A 30 10.06 0.50 7.27
N THR A 31 10.84 0.82 8.30
CA THR A 31 10.36 0.85 9.69
C THR A 31 9.37 1.98 9.92
N GLN A 32 9.58 3.16 9.32
CA GLN A 32 8.62 4.26 9.34
C GLN A 32 7.28 3.86 8.72
N ARG A 33 7.32 3.16 7.58
CA ARG A 33 6.12 2.63 6.93
C ARG A 33 5.37 1.63 7.82
N TYR A 34 6.08 0.73 8.49
CA TYR A 34 5.44 -0.20 9.41
C TYR A 34 4.78 0.53 10.58
N SER A 35 5.42 1.56 11.14
CA SER A 35 4.83 2.38 12.21
C SER A 35 3.52 3.03 11.76
N ALA A 36 3.50 3.68 10.59
CA ALA A 36 2.29 4.29 10.03
C ALA A 36 1.17 3.25 9.81
N ASN A 37 1.52 2.08 9.27
CA ASN A 37 0.58 0.97 9.10
C ASN A 37 0.01 0.48 10.43
N MET A 38 0.80 0.41 11.52
CA MET A 38 0.28 -0.03 12.82
C MET A 38 -0.78 0.94 13.36
N VAL A 39 -0.55 2.24 13.25
CA VAL A 39 -1.52 3.26 13.68
C VAL A 39 -2.83 3.11 12.90
N PHE A 40 -2.73 3.04 11.57
CA PHE A 40 -3.90 2.87 10.71
C PHE A 40 -4.68 1.60 11.03
N MET A 41 -4.00 0.45 11.15
CA MET A 41 -4.64 -0.83 11.44
C MET A 41 -5.24 -0.87 12.85
N SER A 42 -4.67 -0.16 13.81
CA SER A 42 -5.21 -0.06 15.18
C SER A 42 -6.53 0.71 15.21
N LEU A 43 -6.63 1.81 14.44
CA LEU A 43 -7.86 2.56 14.28
C LEU A 43 -8.95 1.72 13.58
N MET A 44 -8.57 1.00 12.53
CA MET A 44 -9.49 0.12 11.81
C MET A 44 -9.98 -1.02 12.72
N LEU A 45 -9.09 -1.68 13.46
CA LEU A 45 -9.49 -2.72 14.43
C LEU A 45 -10.44 -2.16 15.48
N SER A 46 -10.15 -0.97 16.02
CA SER A 46 -11.02 -0.31 17.00
C SER A 46 -12.42 -0.09 16.44
N SER A 47 -12.55 0.34 15.18
CA SER A 47 -13.86 0.51 14.54
C SER A 47 -14.60 -0.82 14.34
N GLU A 48 -13.90 -1.89 13.95
CA GLU A 48 -14.47 -3.22 13.77
C GLU A 48 -14.96 -3.80 15.10
N LEU A 49 -14.15 -3.70 16.17
CA LEU A 49 -14.54 -4.10 17.51
C LEU A 49 -15.71 -3.27 18.05
N MET A 50 -15.72 -1.96 17.76
CA MET A 50 -16.83 -1.09 18.16
C MET A 50 -18.14 -1.54 17.51
N VAL A 51 -18.16 -1.92 16.23
CA VAL A 51 -19.35 -2.46 15.57
C VAL A 51 -19.76 -3.82 16.16
N LEU A 52 -18.79 -4.71 16.39
CA LEU A 52 -19.06 -6.05 16.94
C LEU A 52 -19.67 -6.01 18.35
N PHE A 53 -19.18 -5.10 19.20
CA PHE A 53 -19.58 -5.02 20.61
C PHE A 53 -20.55 -3.88 20.92
N ASN A 54 -21.01 -3.12 19.91
CA ASN A 54 -22.01 -2.08 20.11
C ASN A 54 -23.33 -2.67 20.66
N SER A 55 -23.94 -2.02 21.63
CA SER A 55 -25.25 -2.37 22.20
C SER A 55 -26.44 -1.87 21.38
N SER A 56 -26.22 -1.25 20.21
CA SER A 56 -27.29 -0.83 19.32
C SER A 56 -28.20 -2.00 18.95
N HIS A 57 -29.48 -1.70 18.68
CA HIS A 57 -30.45 -2.71 18.30
C HIS A 57 -30.00 -3.51 17.07
N VAL A 58 -29.50 -2.83 16.05
CA VAL A 58 -29.12 -3.45 14.77
C VAL A 58 -27.91 -4.39 14.93
N THR A 59 -26.89 -3.99 15.69
CA THR A 59 -25.72 -4.84 15.97
C THR A 59 -26.06 -6.00 16.90
N THR A 60 -27.05 -5.84 17.77
CA THR A 60 -27.56 -6.94 18.60
C THR A 60 -28.28 -7.99 17.76
N GLN A 61 -29.14 -7.55 16.83
CA GLN A 61 -29.79 -8.45 15.86
C GLN A 61 -28.78 -9.19 14.98
N MET A 62 -27.72 -8.51 14.53
CA MET A 62 -26.62 -9.14 13.80
C MET A 62 -25.99 -10.29 14.60
N ARG A 63 -25.67 -10.06 15.89
CA ARG A 63 -25.12 -11.11 16.76
C ARG A 63 -26.09 -12.27 17.00
N GLU A 64 -27.38 -11.97 17.10
CA GLU A 64 -28.42 -12.99 17.26
C GLU A 64 -28.60 -13.83 16.00
N ALA A 65 -28.58 -13.21 14.81
CA ALA A 65 -28.60 -13.89 13.52
C ALA A 65 -27.39 -14.84 13.37
N LEU A 66 -26.20 -14.43 13.82
CA LEU A 66 -25.02 -15.29 13.88
C LEU A 66 -25.20 -16.47 14.84
N LYS A 67 -25.75 -16.24 16.04
CA LYS A 67 -25.95 -17.28 17.06
C LYS A 67 -26.98 -18.34 16.61
N THR A 68 -27.97 -17.93 15.82
CA THR A 68 -29.08 -18.78 15.36
C THR A 68 -28.89 -19.30 13.93
N PHE A 69 -27.74 -19.03 13.30
CA PHE A 69 -27.41 -19.47 11.94
C PHE A 69 -28.45 -19.08 10.87
N GLN A 70 -28.92 -17.83 10.90
CA GLN A 70 -29.92 -17.32 9.95
C GLN A 70 -29.28 -16.90 8.62
N TYR A 71 -28.91 -17.88 7.77
CA TYR A 71 -28.22 -17.66 6.50
C TYR A 71 -28.97 -16.77 5.49
N ASP A 72 -30.29 -16.68 5.59
CA ASP A 72 -31.12 -15.89 4.67
C ASP A 72 -31.05 -14.37 4.96
N GLN A 73 -30.58 -13.99 6.15
CA GLN A 73 -30.53 -12.58 6.53
C GLN A 73 -29.20 -11.93 6.13
N LEU A 74 -29.28 -10.74 5.54
CA LEU A 74 -28.09 -9.93 5.23
C LEU A 74 -27.25 -9.65 6.48
N LEU A 75 -27.89 -9.47 7.64
CA LEU A 75 -27.22 -9.27 8.93
C LEU A 75 -26.29 -10.42 9.31
N PHE A 76 -26.63 -11.67 8.99
CA PHE A 76 -25.74 -12.82 9.23
C PHE A 76 -24.43 -12.65 8.44
N TRP A 77 -24.54 -12.35 7.15
CA TRP A 77 -23.38 -12.16 6.27
C TRP A 77 -22.55 -10.94 6.65
N ILE A 78 -23.18 -9.83 7.01
CA ILE A 78 -22.49 -8.66 7.56
C ILE A 78 -21.64 -9.08 8.77
N GLY A 79 -22.23 -9.83 9.70
CA GLY A 79 -21.52 -10.33 10.88
C GLY A 79 -20.29 -11.17 10.53
N ILE A 80 -20.41 -12.12 9.61
CA ILE A 80 -19.29 -12.96 9.16
C ILE A 80 -18.16 -12.12 8.54
N VAL A 81 -18.50 -11.15 7.67
CA VAL A 81 -17.50 -10.31 7.03
C VAL A 81 -16.82 -9.40 8.06
N VAL A 82 -17.56 -8.82 9.01
CA VAL A 82 -16.96 -7.99 10.09
C VAL A 82 -16.01 -8.82 10.96
N TYR A 83 -16.39 -10.02 11.38
CA TYR A 83 -15.50 -10.91 12.14
C TYR A 83 -14.24 -11.28 11.35
N THR A 84 -14.41 -11.64 10.07
CA THR A 84 -13.29 -11.97 9.19
C THR A 84 -12.37 -10.75 9.02
N SER A 85 -12.94 -9.56 8.86
CA SER A 85 -12.21 -8.29 8.80
C SER A 85 -11.38 -8.06 10.06
N ALA A 86 -11.98 -8.22 11.25
CA ALA A 86 -11.30 -8.07 12.53
C ALA A 86 -10.12 -9.04 12.68
N TYR A 87 -10.29 -10.31 12.31
CA TYR A 87 -9.19 -11.28 12.34
C TYR A 87 -8.08 -10.94 11.34
N LEU A 88 -8.42 -10.56 10.12
CA LEU A 88 -7.44 -10.11 9.13
C LEU A 88 -6.66 -8.88 9.61
N THR A 89 -7.35 -7.92 10.22
CA THR A 89 -6.74 -6.72 10.79
C THR A 89 -5.80 -7.06 11.94
N LEU A 90 -6.19 -7.99 12.82
CA LEU A 90 -5.34 -8.50 13.90
C LEU A 90 -4.09 -9.21 13.36
N PHE A 91 -4.23 -10.11 12.39
CA PHE A 91 -3.08 -10.76 11.75
C PHE A 91 -2.16 -9.77 11.04
N THR A 92 -2.73 -8.73 10.43
CA THR A 92 -1.93 -7.65 9.84
C THR A 92 -1.12 -6.93 10.89
N LEU A 93 -1.69 -6.59 12.05
CA LEU A 93 -0.98 -5.96 13.16
C LEU A 93 0.19 -6.83 13.66
N ILE A 94 -0.06 -8.12 13.86
CA ILE A 94 0.97 -9.08 14.29
C ILE A 94 2.10 -9.17 13.25
N ALA A 95 1.75 -9.32 11.97
CA ALA A 95 2.72 -9.39 10.88
C ALA A 95 3.55 -8.11 10.79
N ASN A 96 2.90 -6.94 10.92
CA ASN A 96 3.54 -5.64 10.83
C ASN A 96 4.46 -5.37 12.03
N PHE A 97 4.03 -5.73 13.24
CA PHE A 97 4.86 -5.65 14.46
C PHE A 97 6.09 -6.55 14.37
N THR A 98 5.89 -7.78 13.90
CA THR A 98 6.98 -8.75 13.72
C THR A 98 7.98 -8.26 12.65
N ALA A 99 7.47 -7.77 11.52
CA ALA A 99 8.32 -7.20 10.47
C ALA A 99 9.11 -5.99 10.96
N TRP A 100 8.49 -5.10 11.73
CA TRP A 100 9.17 -3.96 12.36
C TRP A 100 10.26 -4.40 13.34
N GLY A 101 9.99 -5.35 14.23
CA GLY A 101 10.96 -5.85 15.19
C GLY A 101 12.17 -6.52 14.52
N ILE A 102 11.92 -7.36 13.51
CA ILE A 102 13.01 -8.02 12.77
C ILE A 102 13.81 -7.01 11.96
N VAL A 103 13.16 -6.14 11.16
CA VAL A 103 13.86 -5.21 10.27
C VAL A 103 14.63 -4.14 11.06
N SER A 104 14.11 -3.68 12.20
CA SER A 104 14.82 -2.72 13.05
C SER A 104 16.10 -3.29 13.66
N SER A 105 16.15 -4.60 13.91
CA SER A 105 17.35 -5.28 14.44
C SER A 105 18.49 -5.46 13.44
N ILE A 106 18.24 -5.26 12.13
CA ILE A 106 19.27 -5.43 11.10
C ILE A 106 20.25 -4.25 11.16
N SER A 107 21.55 -4.53 11.16
CA SER A 107 22.58 -3.48 11.09
C SER A 107 22.60 -2.79 9.73
N ASP A 108 23.01 -1.52 9.70
CA ASP A 108 23.00 -0.70 8.48
C ASP A 108 23.83 -1.31 7.34
N ASN A 109 24.98 -1.91 7.70
CA ASN A 109 25.87 -2.58 6.76
C ASN A 109 25.25 -3.85 6.12
N ASN A 110 24.36 -4.54 6.83
CA ASN A 110 23.76 -5.80 6.39
C ASN A 110 22.35 -5.62 5.80
N ALA A 111 21.72 -4.46 6.04
CA ALA A 111 20.35 -4.17 5.63
C ALA A 111 20.12 -4.39 4.13
N HIS A 112 21.04 -3.94 3.27
CA HIS A 112 20.91 -4.16 1.82
C HIS A 112 20.93 -5.64 1.42
N CYS A 113 21.83 -6.43 2.00
CA CYS A 113 21.95 -7.85 1.67
C CYS A 113 20.67 -8.61 2.06
N VAL A 114 20.20 -8.39 3.29
CA VAL A 114 19.03 -9.10 3.83
C VAL A 114 17.74 -8.63 3.12
N LEU A 115 17.53 -7.33 2.97
CA LEU A 115 16.29 -6.78 2.40
C LEU A 115 16.17 -6.96 0.88
N ARG A 116 17.30 -7.13 0.17
CA ARG A 116 17.29 -7.50 -1.26
C ARG A 116 17.07 -8.99 -1.48
N SER A 117 17.33 -9.85 -0.50
CA SER A 117 17.10 -11.30 -0.60
C SER A 117 15.63 -11.62 -0.89
N SER A 118 15.36 -12.77 -1.52
CA SER A 118 13.99 -13.20 -1.80
C SER A 118 13.15 -13.34 -0.53
N ILE A 119 13.74 -13.85 0.55
CA ILE A 119 13.08 -14.01 1.85
C ILE A 119 12.83 -12.66 2.54
N GLY A 120 13.79 -11.73 2.50
CA GLY A 120 13.61 -10.38 3.05
C GLY A 120 12.55 -9.59 2.28
N GLN A 121 12.54 -9.71 0.94
CA GLN A 121 11.47 -9.15 0.12
C GLN A 121 10.11 -9.74 0.47
N TYR A 122 10.00 -11.05 0.72
CA TYR A 122 8.73 -11.66 1.12
C TYR A 122 8.27 -11.20 2.51
N ALA A 123 9.17 -11.21 3.50
CA ALA A 123 8.88 -10.79 4.87
C ALA A 123 8.40 -9.33 4.95
N THR A 124 9.01 -8.44 4.16
CA THR A 124 8.61 -7.03 4.09
C THR A 124 7.28 -6.80 3.35
N GLN A 125 6.84 -7.76 2.53
CA GLN A 125 5.59 -7.68 1.78
C GLN A 125 4.37 -8.18 2.54
N LEU A 126 4.55 -9.16 3.41
CA LEU A 126 3.43 -9.81 4.10
C LEU A 126 2.53 -8.80 4.83
N PRO A 127 3.06 -7.83 5.62
CA PRO A 127 2.22 -6.83 6.28
C PRO A 127 1.42 -5.98 5.29
N THR A 128 2.03 -5.57 4.19
CA THR A 128 1.37 -4.72 3.18
C THR A 128 0.25 -5.48 2.46
N ARG A 129 0.46 -6.78 2.17
CA ARG A 129 -0.58 -7.62 1.53
C ARG A 129 -1.78 -7.83 2.43
N LEU A 130 -1.52 -8.11 3.70
CA LEU A 130 -2.58 -8.29 4.69
C LEU A 130 -3.32 -6.96 4.94
N LEU A 131 -2.61 -5.82 4.99
CA LEU A 131 -3.23 -4.50 5.08
C LEU A 131 -4.21 -4.22 3.94
N VAL A 132 -3.83 -4.50 2.69
CA VAL A 132 -4.74 -4.32 1.55
C VAL A 132 -5.95 -5.26 1.67
N SER A 133 -5.73 -6.51 2.09
CA SER A 133 -6.83 -7.46 2.33
C SER A 133 -7.79 -6.96 3.39
N SER A 134 -7.28 -6.41 4.50
CA SER A 134 -8.09 -5.82 5.56
C SER A 134 -8.84 -4.59 5.08
N MET A 135 -8.23 -3.70 4.29
CA MET A 135 -8.93 -2.55 3.70
C MET A 135 -10.08 -2.96 2.79
N TYR A 136 -9.91 -4.02 1.99
CA TYR A 136 -10.98 -4.52 1.10
C TYR A 136 -12.10 -5.19 1.89
N SER A 137 -11.75 -5.99 2.90
CA SER A 137 -12.73 -6.55 3.82
C SER A 137 -13.50 -5.44 4.53
N PHE A 138 -12.81 -4.36 4.94
CA PHE A 138 -13.40 -3.20 5.58
C PHE A 138 -14.42 -2.48 4.68
N LEU A 139 -14.02 -2.18 3.44
CA LEU A 139 -14.90 -1.58 2.45
C LEU A 139 -16.11 -2.48 2.14
N LEU A 140 -15.90 -3.79 2.04
CA LEU A 140 -16.96 -4.76 1.76
C LEU A 140 -18.04 -4.70 2.86
N TRP A 141 -17.68 -4.86 4.13
CA TRP A 141 -18.70 -4.85 5.19
C TRP A 141 -19.37 -3.47 5.35
N LEU A 142 -18.65 -2.38 5.08
CA LEU A 142 -19.22 -1.03 5.04
C LEU A 142 -20.26 -0.88 3.93
N THR A 143 -19.99 -1.41 2.73
CA THR A 143 -20.98 -1.42 1.64
C THR A 143 -22.21 -2.25 2.01
N MET A 144 -22.04 -3.41 2.65
CA MET A 144 -23.16 -4.23 3.08
C MET A 144 -24.04 -3.53 4.13
N TRP A 145 -23.44 -2.79 5.07
CA TRP A 145 -24.21 -1.94 5.99
C TRP A 145 -25.03 -0.86 5.28
N SER A 146 -24.51 -0.28 4.20
CA SER A 146 -25.25 0.73 3.44
C SER A 146 -26.55 0.15 2.88
N PHE A 147 -26.57 -1.11 2.47
CA PHE A 147 -27.78 -1.80 2.00
C PHE A 147 -28.74 -2.18 3.15
N GLN A 148 -28.21 -2.39 4.35
CA GLN A 148 -29.02 -2.70 5.53
C GLN A 148 -29.65 -1.46 6.18
N LEU A 149 -28.94 -0.32 6.17
CA LEU A 149 -29.32 0.90 6.90
C LEU A 149 -30.02 1.95 6.05
N LEU A 150 -29.83 1.94 4.73
CA LEU A 150 -30.36 2.94 3.82
C LEU A 150 -31.38 2.33 2.84
N PRO A 151 -32.31 3.13 2.30
CA PRO A 151 -33.17 2.69 1.21
C PRO A 151 -32.34 2.27 -0.02
N LEU A 152 -32.80 1.23 -0.74
CA LEU A 152 -32.06 0.61 -1.84
C LEU A 152 -31.48 1.62 -2.85
N ALA A 153 -32.28 2.61 -3.28
CA ALA A 153 -31.83 3.62 -4.24
C ALA A 153 -30.63 4.45 -3.71
N VAL A 154 -30.64 4.78 -2.42
CA VAL A 154 -29.56 5.52 -1.76
C VAL A 154 -28.34 4.64 -1.57
N SER A 155 -28.52 3.37 -1.18
CA SER A 155 -27.42 2.40 -1.02
C SER A 155 -26.68 2.15 -2.34
N ILE A 156 -27.40 2.05 -3.46
CA ILE A 156 -26.80 1.94 -4.80
C ILE A 156 -26.00 3.19 -5.12
N GLY A 157 -26.55 4.38 -4.92
CA GLY A 157 -25.85 5.65 -5.14
C GLY A 157 -24.58 5.76 -4.30
N PHE A 158 -24.66 5.44 -3.01
CA PHE A 158 -23.53 5.44 -2.09
C PHE A 158 -22.44 4.45 -2.51
N THR A 159 -22.83 3.22 -2.88
CA THR A 159 -21.90 2.19 -3.37
C THR A 159 -21.19 2.62 -4.65
N LEU A 160 -21.91 3.26 -5.59
CA LEU A 160 -21.33 3.77 -6.83
C LEU A 160 -20.33 4.89 -6.58
N VAL A 161 -20.65 5.83 -5.68
CA VAL A 161 -19.72 6.90 -5.28
C VAL A 161 -18.47 6.30 -4.64
N MET A 162 -18.63 5.39 -3.68
CA MET A 162 -17.50 4.71 -3.02
C MET A 162 -16.62 3.95 -4.02
N ALA A 163 -17.23 3.20 -4.94
CA ALA A 163 -16.50 2.49 -5.99
C ALA A 163 -15.75 3.44 -6.93
N THR A 164 -16.37 4.55 -7.33
CA THR A 164 -15.76 5.55 -8.21
C THR A 164 -14.57 6.23 -7.53
N VAL A 165 -14.72 6.65 -6.28
CA VAL A 165 -13.63 7.26 -5.50
C VAL A 165 -12.51 6.26 -5.28
N PHE A 166 -12.84 5.01 -4.94
CA PHE A 166 -11.85 3.95 -4.78
C PHE A 166 -11.04 3.71 -6.07
N LEU A 167 -11.72 3.57 -7.20
CA LEU A 167 -11.07 3.39 -8.50
C LEU A 167 -10.22 4.62 -8.88
N HIS A 168 -10.70 5.83 -8.59
CA HIS A 168 -9.95 7.06 -8.84
C HIS A 168 -8.66 7.10 -8.01
N VAL A 169 -8.72 6.82 -6.72
CA VAL A 169 -7.55 6.76 -5.83
C VAL A 169 -6.54 5.73 -6.35
N VAL A 170 -7.01 4.51 -6.68
CA VAL A 170 -6.14 3.46 -7.21
C VAL A 170 -5.51 3.89 -8.54
N ALA A 171 -6.28 4.52 -9.45
CA ALA A 171 -5.78 4.97 -10.75
C ALA A 171 -4.73 6.08 -10.65
N VAL A 172 -4.98 7.09 -9.81
CA VAL A 172 -4.06 8.23 -9.60
C VAL A 172 -2.74 7.74 -9.02
N TYR A 173 -2.78 6.99 -7.92
CA TYR A 173 -1.55 6.49 -7.31
C TYR A 173 -0.87 5.44 -8.19
N SER A 174 -1.62 4.60 -8.92
CA SER A 174 -1.03 3.69 -9.91
C SER A 174 -0.22 4.44 -10.97
N THR A 175 -0.77 5.53 -11.49
CA THR A 175 -0.11 6.36 -12.50
C THR A 175 1.12 7.05 -11.93
N LEU A 176 1.02 7.67 -10.75
CA LEU A 176 2.14 8.30 -10.08
C LEU A 176 3.25 7.30 -9.75
N GLY A 177 2.89 6.09 -9.29
CA GLY A 177 3.84 5.03 -9.00
C GLY A 177 4.64 4.59 -10.23
N ARG A 178 3.96 4.45 -11.38
CA ARG A 178 4.64 4.18 -12.66
C ARG A 178 5.57 5.34 -13.03
N LEU A 179 5.13 6.58 -12.87
CA LEU A 179 5.96 7.75 -13.14
C LEU A 179 7.25 7.72 -12.31
N ILE A 180 7.13 7.57 -10.99
CA ILE A 180 8.28 7.51 -10.06
C ILE A 180 9.27 6.40 -10.44
N ILE A 181 8.76 5.21 -10.78
CA ILE A 181 9.57 4.08 -11.22
C ILE A 181 10.34 4.45 -12.49
N HIS A 182 9.64 4.94 -13.51
CA HIS A 182 10.21 5.11 -14.85
C HIS A 182 11.05 6.37 -14.99
N THR A 183 10.91 7.35 -14.11
CA THR A 183 11.77 8.54 -14.06
C THR A 183 12.97 8.37 -13.13
N GLY A 184 13.10 7.25 -12.42
CA GLY A 184 14.18 7.01 -11.44
C GLY A 184 14.05 7.88 -10.18
N ALA A 185 12.86 8.41 -9.91
CA ALA A 185 12.63 9.43 -8.88
C ALA A 185 12.87 8.96 -7.43
N MET A 186 13.05 7.67 -7.20
CA MET A 186 13.38 7.15 -5.87
C MET A 186 14.86 7.25 -5.53
N GLY A 187 15.73 7.43 -6.54
CA GLY A 187 17.16 7.59 -6.31
C GLY A 187 17.51 8.98 -5.79
N GLU A 188 18.75 9.14 -5.33
CA GLU A 188 19.27 10.42 -4.83
C GLU A 188 19.58 11.43 -5.96
N SER A 189 19.66 10.97 -7.21
CA SER A 189 19.94 11.82 -8.36
C SER A 189 18.70 12.61 -8.80
N ARG A 190 18.89 13.88 -9.15
CA ARG A 190 17.79 14.72 -9.64
C ARG A 190 17.31 14.24 -11.01
N ILE A 191 15.99 14.22 -11.21
CA ILE A 191 15.37 13.83 -12.49
C ILE A 191 15.71 14.83 -13.59
N PHE A 192 15.74 16.13 -13.27
CA PHE A 192 16.08 17.19 -14.21
C PHE A 192 17.14 18.11 -13.61
N ASP A 193 17.83 18.85 -14.47
CA ASP A 193 18.71 19.92 -14.04
C ASP A 193 17.91 21.03 -13.33
N GLN A 194 18.45 21.57 -12.25
CA GLN A 194 17.76 22.54 -11.39
C GLN A 194 17.28 23.78 -12.14
N LYS A 195 18.03 24.22 -13.16
CA LYS A 195 17.68 25.39 -13.99
C LYS A 195 16.52 25.07 -14.93
N PHE A 196 16.47 23.85 -15.45
CA PHE A 196 15.40 23.39 -16.33
C PHE A 196 14.09 23.19 -15.55
N GLU A 197 14.16 22.55 -14.38
CA GLU A 197 13.00 22.33 -13.51
C GLU A 197 12.34 23.66 -13.08
N LYS A 198 13.14 24.63 -12.63
CA LYS A 198 12.65 25.95 -12.19
C LYS A 198 12.02 26.79 -13.32
N ALA A 199 12.36 26.50 -14.57
CA ALA A 199 11.83 27.21 -15.72
C ALA A 199 10.48 26.66 -16.21
N LEU A 200 10.06 25.50 -15.71
CA LEU A 200 8.85 24.82 -16.18
C LEU A 200 7.62 25.17 -15.33
N LEU A 201 6.50 25.38 -16.02
CA LEU A 201 5.18 25.41 -15.40
C LEU A 201 4.76 23.99 -14.97
N PRO A 202 3.86 23.82 -13.99
CA PRO A 202 3.45 22.49 -13.51
C PRO A 202 2.91 21.53 -14.60
N SER A 203 2.17 22.06 -15.57
CA SER A 203 1.68 21.28 -16.72
C SER A 203 2.82 20.85 -17.65
N ALA A 204 3.77 21.75 -17.90
CA ALA A 204 4.97 21.47 -18.68
C ALA A 204 5.86 20.44 -17.98
N LEU A 205 6.04 20.55 -16.66
CA LEU A 205 6.75 19.58 -15.83
C LEU A 205 6.12 18.19 -15.91
N THR A 206 4.78 18.12 -15.85
CA THR A 206 4.04 16.85 -16.01
C THR A 206 4.30 16.24 -17.37
N SER A 207 4.24 17.04 -18.45
CA SER A 207 4.51 16.56 -19.80
C SER A 207 5.96 16.09 -19.97
N SER A 208 6.94 16.78 -19.39
CA SER A 208 8.35 16.38 -19.42
C SER A 208 8.62 15.11 -18.61
N LEU A 209 7.95 14.94 -17.47
CA LEU A 209 8.04 13.70 -16.67
C LEU A 209 7.43 12.52 -17.42
N VAL A 210 6.27 12.70 -18.05
CA VAL A 210 5.63 11.67 -18.88
C VAL A 210 6.50 11.34 -20.08
N TYR A 211 7.04 12.36 -20.76
CA TYR A 211 7.96 12.17 -21.87
C TYR A 211 9.18 11.35 -21.42
N LYS A 212 9.85 11.72 -20.32
CA LYS A 212 10.99 10.97 -19.78
C LYS A 212 10.62 9.54 -19.37
N ALA A 213 9.42 9.32 -18.83
CA ALA A 213 8.94 7.98 -18.48
C ALA A 213 8.65 7.12 -19.72
N LEU A 214 8.22 7.72 -20.83
CA LEU A 214 7.95 7.05 -22.12
C LEU A 214 9.23 6.85 -22.95
N ASP A 215 10.12 7.82 -22.91
CA ASP A 215 11.40 7.88 -23.62
C ASP A 215 12.48 7.02 -22.95
N CYS A 216 12.16 6.37 -21.83
CA CYS A 216 12.93 5.28 -21.27
C CYS A 216 12.59 4.00 -22.06
N PRO A 217 13.19 3.77 -23.24
CA PRO A 217 12.65 2.85 -24.23
C PRO A 217 13.17 1.48 -23.86
N THR A 218 12.27 0.53 -23.54
CA THR A 218 12.52 -0.89 -23.81
C THR A 218 13.83 -1.46 -23.25
N LYS A 219 14.44 -0.81 -22.26
CA LYS A 219 15.46 -1.41 -21.43
C LYS A 219 14.69 -2.31 -20.48
N ARG A 220 14.54 -3.57 -20.89
CA ARG A 220 14.32 -4.76 -20.04
C ARG A 220 15.44 -4.90 -18.98
N LEU A 221 16.01 -3.80 -18.51
CA LEU A 221 17.07 -3.72 -17.55
C LEU A 221 16.40 -3.61 -16.19
N THR A 222 16.23 -4.78 -15.59
CA THR A 222 16.54 -5.06 -14.20
C THR A 222 16.87 -3.79 -13.41
N ALA A 223 16.05 -3.46 -12.39
CA ALA A 223 16.26 -2.31 -11.50
C ALA A 223 17.72 -2.12 -11.05
N THR A 224 18.51 -3.21 -11.04
CA THR A 224 19.96 -3.20 -10.88
C THR A 224 20.71 -2.23 -11.80
N VAL A 225 20.37 -2.07 -13.09
CA VAL A 225 21.20 -1.25 -14.01
C VAL A 225 20.87 0.24 -13.95
N HIS A 226 19.60 0.61 -13.77
CA HIS A 226 19.22 2.02 -13.64
C HIS A 226 19.85 2.67 -12.39
N TYR A 227 19.94 1.91 -11.30
CA TYR A 227 20.63 2.37 -10.10
C TYR A 227 22.15 2.15 -10.19
N ARG A 228 22.65 1.04 -10.76
CA ARG A 228 24.11 0.80 -10.92
C ARG A 228 24.82 1.80 -11.82
N GLU A 229 24.19 2.33 -12.87
CA GLU A 229 24.77 3.42 -13.67
C GLU A 229 24.90 4.72 -12.85
N SER A 230 23.97 4.98 -11.92
CA SER A 230 24.05 6.12 -10.99
C SER A 230 25.14 5.93 -9.91
N PHE A 231 25.44 4.68 -9.54
CA PHE A 231 26.53 4.34 -8.61
C PHE A 231 27.90 4.21 -9.29
N GLY A 232 27.94 3.84 -10.57
CA GLY A 232 29.17 3.59 -11.33
C GLY A 232 29.90 4.87 -11.78
N SER A 233 29.20 6.01 -11.88
CA SER A 233 29.81 7.29 -12.24
C SER A 233 30.64 7.93 -11.11
N PHE A 234 30.64 7.35 -9.90
CA PHE A 234 31.44 7.84 -8.77
C PHE A 234 32.69 7.00 -8.50
N SER A 235 32.83 5.78 -9.06
CA SER A 235 34.04 4.96 -8.84
C SER A 235 35.17 5.26 -9.82
N THR A 236 35.00 6.19 -10.76
CA THR A 236 36.04 6.61 -11.71
C THR A 236 36.59 8.01 -11.44
N ASN A 237 36.14 8.70 -10.38
CA ASN A 237 36.65 10.01 -9.97
C ASN A 237 37.32 9.97 -8.59
N GLY A 238 37.69 8.79 -8.11
CA GLY A 238 38.52 8.59 -6.92
C GLY A 238 39.82 7.89 -7.33
N GLU A 239 40.65 8.61 -8.08
CA GLU A 239 42.12 8.44 -7.98
C GLU A 239 42.62 9.17 -6.73
#